data_AF-D0S906-F1
#
_entry.id   AF-D0S906-F1
#
_cell.length_a   1.000
_cell.length_b   1.000
_cell.length_c   1.000
_cell.angle_alpha   90.00
_cell.angle_beta   90.00
_cell.angle_gamma   90.00
#
_symmetry.space_group_name_H-M   'P 1'
#
loop_
_entity.id
_entity.type
_entity.pdbx_description
1 polymer ?
#
loop_
_entity_poly.entity_id
_entity_poly.type
_entity_poly.pdbx_seq_one_letter_code
_entity_poly.pdbx_strand_id
1 'polypeptide(L)' 'MVNHWKHKFEIEQEQSSFTIVMPEAQVRLSPQAEHLHVSIEASEEKLSHLEHVVLDHLIRMGQTPLTATWTQV' A
#
# COMPACT_ATOMS: atom_id res chain seq x y z
N MET A 1 -4.59 4.47 -15.48
CA MET A 1 -5.57 3.95 -14.51
C MET A 1 -5.05 4.14 -13.09
N VAL A 2 -4.93 5.40 -12.64
CA VAL A 2 -4.53 5.79 -11.25
C VAL A 2 -5.74 6.31 -10.47
N ASN A 3 -6.91 6.36 -11.12
CA ASN A 3 -8.13 7.02 -10.62
C ASN A 3 -9.01 6.16 -9.71
N HIS A 4 -8.63 4.91 -9.40
CA HIS A 4 -9.48 4.05 -8.57
C HIS A 4 -9.29 4.24 -7.06
N TRP A 5 -8.12 4.72 -6.60
CA TRP A 5 -7.90 5.04 -5.18
C TRP A 5 -8.17 6.52 -4.88
N LYS A 6 -7.84 7.39 -5.84
CA LYS A 6 -7.92 8.86 -5.71
C LYS A 6 -9.35 9.41 -5.52
N HIS A 7 -10.38 8.60 -5.72
CA HIS A 7 -11.78 9.00 -5.55
C HIS A 7 -12.33 8.70 -4.14
N LYS A 8 -11.61 7.94 -3.31
CA LYS A 8 -12.08 7.55 -1.96
C LYS A 8 -11.09 7.89 -0.83
N PHE A 9 -9.81 8.06 -1.12
CA PHE A 9 -8.77 8.27 -0.12
C PHE A 9 -7.80 9.38 -0.54
N GLU A 10 -7.29 10.11 0.45
CA GLU A 10 -6.31 11.17 0.24
C GLU A 10 -4.95 10.51 0.02
N ILE A 11 -4.33 10.76 -1.13
CA ILE A 11 -3.02 10.21 -1.47
C ILE A 11 -2.03 11.37 -1.46
N GLU A 12 -1.14 11.37 -0.48
CA GLU A 12 0.00 12.25 -0.41
C GLU A 12 1.15 11.64 -1.20
N GLN A 13 1.63 12.35 -2.22
CA GLN A 13 2.82 11.96 -2.96
C GLN A 13 3.97 12.85 -2.50
N GLU A 14 4.96 12.27 -1.84
CA GLU A 14 6.18 12.99 -1.42
C GLU A 14 7.39 12.44 -2.17
N GLN A 15 7.94 13.25 -3.07
CA GLN A 15 9.19 13.01 -3.81
C GLN A 15 9.21 11.70 -4.62
N SER A 16 9.32 10.55 -3.95
CA SER A 16 9.33 9.20 -4.53
C SER A 16 8.45 8.21 -3.77
N SER A 17 7.89 8.57 -2.62
CA SER A 17 6.98 7.74 -1.84
C SER A 17 5.53 8.21 -2.01
N PHE A 18 4.61 7.29 -1.73
CA PHE A 18 3.18 7.53 -1.74
C PHE A 18 2.61 7.14 -0.39
N THR A 19 1.93 8.06 0.27
CA THR A 19 1.19 7.77 1.48
C THR A 19 -0.29 7.87 1.16
N ILE A 20 -1.02 6.80 1.43
CA ILE A 20 -2.47 6.71 1.30
C ILE A 20 -3.03 6.89 2.70
N VAL A 21 -3.60 8.06 2.93
CA VAL A 21 -4.25 8.42 4.19
C VAL A 21 -5.71 8.00 4.10
N MET A 22 -6.07 7.03 4.94
CA MET A 22 -7.45 6.56 5.12
C MET A 22 -7.93 7.03 6.51
N PRO A 23 -9.25 7.16 6.73
CA PRO A 23 -9.77 7.62 8.02
C PRO A 23 -9.39 6.71 9.20
N GLU A 24 -9.15 5.43 8.94
CA GLU A 24 -8.91 4.40 9.95
C GLU A 24 -7.60 3.61 9.71
N ALA A 25 -6.79 4.05 8.73
CA ALA A 25 -5.54 3.40 8.37
C ALA A 25 -4.62 4.33 7.57
N GLN A 26 -3.33 4.11 7.61
CA GLN A 26 -2.36 4.72 6.72
C GLN A 26 -1.56 3.64 6.01
N VAL A 27 -1.35 3.81 4.70
CA VAL A 27 -0.51 2.92 3.90
C VAL A 27 0.58 3.74 3.25
N ARG A 28 1.83 3.48 3.58
CA ARG A 28 2.99 4.12 2.97
C ARG A 28 3.66 3.16 2.00
N LEU A 29 3.87 3.61 0.78
CA LEU A 29 4.52 2.92 -0.32
C LEU A 29 5.80 3.66 -0.65
N SER A 30 6.94 3.04 -0.38
CA SER A 30 8.26 3.60 -0.63
C SER A 30 8.99 2.71 -1.65
N PRO A 31 8.95 3.05 -2.95
CA PRO A 31 9.70 2.32 -3.95
C PRO A 31 11.20 2.46 -3.69
N GLN A 32 11.90 1.33 -3.61
CA GLN A 32 13.35 1.26 -3.55
C GLN A 32 13.89 0.74 -4.89
N ALA A 33 15.21 0.79 -5.07
CA ALA A 33 15.85 0.37 -6.33
C ALA A 33 15.60 -1.10 -6.70
N GLU A 34 15.48 -1.98 -5.70
CA GLU A 34 15.35 -3.44 -5.91
C GLU A 34 14.01 -4.03 -5.46
N HIS A 35 13.28 -3.32 -4.60
CA HIS A 35 12.01 -3.79 -4.02
C HIS A 35 11.09 -2.62 -3.66
N LEU A 36 9.82 -2.91 -3.41
CA LEU A 36 8.86 -1.93 -2.92
C LEU A 36 8.67 -2.13 -1.42
N HIS A 37 9.00 -1.13 -0.61
CA HIS A 37 8.71 -1.16 0.81
C HIS A 37 7.27 -0.68 1.04
N VAL A 38 6.48 -1.47 1.76
CA VAL A 38 5.09 -1.14 2.10
C VAL A 38 4.94 -1.16 3.61
N SER A 39 4.47 -0.06 4.19
CA SER A 39 4.15 0.05 5.62
C SER A 39 2.67 0.31 5.77
N ILE A 40 2.00 -0.46 6.62
CA ILE A 40 0.56 -0.34 6.87
C ILE A 40 0.38 -0.08 8.37
N GLU A 41 -0.23 1.04 8.69
CA GLU A 41 -0.60 1.44 10.04
C GLU A 41 -2.12 1.40 10.14
N ALA A 42 -2.66 0.39 10.82
CA ALA A 42 -4.10 0.22 11.00
C ALA A 42 -4.37 -0.58 12.29
N SER A 43 -5.64 -0.67 12.69
CA SER A 43 -6.05 -1.61 13.72
C SER A 43 -5.73 -3.05 13.32
N GLU A 44 -5.36 -3.88 14.29
CA GLU A 44 -4.94 -5.29 14.08
C GLU A 44 -5.97 -6.10 13.28
N GLU A 45 -7.27 -5.86 13.51
CA GLU A 45 -8.38 -6.50 12.79
C GLU A 45 -8.41 -6.18 11.28
N LYS A 46 -7.91 -5.00 10.88
CA LYS A 46 -7.88 -4.52 9.50
C LYS A 46 -6.52 -4.73 8.84
N LEU A 47 -5.47 -4.89 9.63
CA LEU A 47 -4.09 -5.03 9.15
C LEU A 47 -3.99 -6.18 8.13
N SER A 48 -4.42 -7.39 8.50
CA SER A 48 -4.38 -8.55 7.61
C SER A 48 -5.24 -8.38 6.35
N HIS A 49 -6.33 -7.62 6.43
CA HIS A 49 -7.15 -7.32 5.25
C HIS A 49 -6.43 -6.35 4.30
N LEU A 50 -5.85 -5.28 4.86
CA LEU A 50 -5.12 -4.27 4.09
C LEU A 50 -3.85 -4.83 3.46
N GLU A 51 -3.11 -5.69 4.17
CA GLU A 51 -1.95 -6.42 3.64
C GLU A 51 -2.29 -7.16 2.34
N HIS A 52 -3.39 -7.91 2.34
CA HIS A 52 -3.87 -8.61 1.15
C HIS A 52 -4.32 -7.65 0.04
N VAL A 53 -5.10 -6.61 0.38
CA VAL A 53 -5.62 -5.65 -0.59
C VAL A 53 -4.49 -4.89 -1.28
N VAL A 54 -3.49 -4.44 -0.53
CA VAL A 54 -2.35 -3.70 -1.08
C VAL A 54 -1.50 -4.62 -1.96
N LEU A 55 -1.18 -5.83 -1.50
CA LEU A 55 -0.42 -6.79 -2.30
C LEU A 55 -1.14 -7.14 -3.60
N ASP A 56 -2.43 -7.46 -3.53
CA ASP A 56 -3.23 -7.79 -4.70
C ASP A 56 -3.32 -6.60 -5.68
N HIS A 57 -3.39 -5.37 -5.17
CA HIS A 57 -3.37 -4.18 -6.02
C HIS A 57 -2.02 -4.02 -6.73
N LEU A 58 -0.91 -4.25 -6.04
CA LEU A 58 0.43 -4.21 -6.63
C LEU A 58 0.62 -5.28 -7.70
N ILE A 59 0.12 -6.50 -7.46
CA ILE A 59 0.13 -7.59 -8.45
C ILE A 59 -0.66 -7.18 -9.70
N ARG A 60 -1.85 -6.59 -9.51
CA ARG A 60 -2.69 -6.12 -10.61
C ARG A 60 -2.05 -4.96 -11.37
N MET A 61 -1.36 -4.05 -10.69
CA MET A 61 -0.67 -2.91 -11.32
C MET A 61 0.58 -3.34 -12.08
N GLY A 62 1.42 -4.18 -11.48
CA GLY A 62 2.65 -4.68 -12.07
C GLY A 62 2.45 -5.82 -13.05
N GLN A 63 1.23 -6.37 -13.14
CA GLN A 63 0.87 -7.57 -13.91
C GLN A 63 1.81 -8.77 -13.67
N THR A 64 2.46 -8.80 -12.50
CA THR A 64 3.51 -9.75 -12.16
C THR A 64 3.19 -10.35 -10.78
N PRO A 65 3.36 -11.67 -10.58
CA PRO A 65 3.22 -12.27 -9.26
C PRO A 65 4.28 -11.68 -8.32
N LEU A 66 3.81 -10.99 -7.29
CA LEU A 66 4.62 -10.42 -6.23
C LEU A 66 4.32 -11.18 -4.94
N THR A 67 5.33 -11.31 -4.10
CA THR A 67 5.20 -11.86 -2.75
C THR A 67 5.60 -10.78 -1.76
N ALA A 68 4.77 -10.51 -0.77
CA ALA A 68 5.13 -9.64 0.35
C ALA A 68 5.41 -10.49 1.59
N THR A 69 6.44 -10.10 2.35
CA THR A 69 6.72 -10.65 3.68
C THR A 69 6.42 -9.57 4.71
N TRP A 70 5.25 -9.67 5.32
CA TRP A 70 4.81 -8.73 6.36
C TRP A 70 5.48 -9.08 7.69
N THR A 71 5.99 -8.06 8.38
CA THR A 71 6.56 -8.21 9.72
C THR A 71 5.80 -7.26 10.64
N GLN A 72 5.17 -7.80 11.67
CA GLN A 72 4.57 -7.00 12.73
C GLN A 72 5.67 -6.62 13.72
N VAL A 73 5.90 -5.31 13.91
CA VAL A 73 6.88 -4.76 14.86
C VAL A 73 6.17 -4.04 15.99
#